data_AF-A0A2Z5AEY8-F1
#
_entry.id   AF-A0A2Z5AEY8-F1
#
_cell.length_a   1.000
_cell.length_b   1.000
_cell.length_c   1.000
_cell.angle_alpha   90.00
_cell.angle_beta   90.00
_cell.angle_gamma   90.00
#
_symmetry.space_group_name_H-M   'P 1'
#
loop_
_entity.id
_entity.type
_entity.pdbx_description
1 polymer ?
#
loop_
_entity_poly.entity_id
_entity_poly.type
_entity_poly.pdbx_seq_one_letter_code
_entity_poly.pdbx_strand_id
1 'polypeptide(L)'
;MTTPNPFIRGYQDLYIRRELLITYDDHFEPCYRQMPDEQKDAADLQMVGHYCIFNDTHAVAVEPGEVTEDQHALYPANGQIRAVVYAVRAMENGQELHLGDTETLERAQGLLKRIQFETGFYSRSFEITSAHLPDDEWDELQDLVQHADTHLLLFECFTLPDS
;
A
#
# COMPACT_ATOMS: atom_id res chain seq x y z
N MET A 1 22.03 5.20 -17.60
CA MET A 1 20.78 5.01 -16.84
C MET A 1 20.78 3.57 -16.36
N THR A 2 20.74 3.34 -15.06
CA THR A 2 20.70 2.00 -14.48
C THR A 2 19.32 1.40 -14.72
N THR A 3 19.26 0.25 -15.40
CA THR A 3 18.02 -0.50 -15.60
C THR A 3 17.57 -1.03 -14.22
N PRO A 4 16.37 -0.68 -13.73
CA PRO A 4 15.89 -1.16 -12.45
C PRO A 4 15.74 -2.69 -12.48
N ASN A 5 16.16 -3.35 -11.41
CA ASN A 5 16.14 -4.81 -11.32
C ASN A 5 14.68 -5.32 -11.45
N PRO A 6 14.34 -6.14 -12.47
CA PRO A 6 12.98 -6.63 -12.71
C PRO A 6 12.51 -7.61 -11.63
N PHE A 7 13.41 -8.09 -10.78
CA PHE A 7 13.15 -8.97 -9.65
C PHE A 7 13.07 -8.23 -8.30
N ILE A 8 13.02 -6.89 -8.29
CA ILE A 8 12.70 -6.16 -7.05
C ILE A 8 11.38 -6.70 -6.55
N ARG A 9 11.41 -7.33 -5.36
CA ARG A 9 10.18 -7.71 -4.68
C ARG A 9 9.40 -6.42 -4.46
N GLY A 10 8.21 -6.34 -5.06
CA GLY A 10 7.30 -5.23 -4.84
C GLY A 10 6.83 -5.15 -3.38
N TYR A 11 5.72 -4.47 -3.14
CA TYR A 11 5.15 -4.26 -1.81
C TYR A 11 5.17 -5.53 -0.93
N GLN A 12 5.80 -5.41 0.24
CA GLN A 12 5.89 -6.45 1.27
C GLN A 12 5.05 -6.05 2.48
N ASP A 13 4.75 -6.99 3.36
CA ASP A 13 4.07 -6.75 4.64
C ASP A 13 2.85 -5.84 4.47
N LEU A 14 1.97 -6.18 3.55
CA LEU A 14 0.74 -5.44 3.29
C LEU A 14 -0.18 -5.53 4.53
N TYR A 15 -0.64 -4.39 5.04
CA TYR A 15 -1.58 -4.34 6.16
C TYR A 15 -2.55 -3.15 6.03
N ILE A 16 -3.60 -3.19 6.84
CA ILE A 16 -4.61 -2.12 6.90
C ILE A 16 -4.41 -1.33 8.19
N ARG A 17 -4.46 -0.01 8.08
CA ARG A 17 -4.46 0.91 9.22
C ARG A 17 -5.67 1.82 9.16
N ARG A 18 -6.41 1.92 10.25
CA ARG A 18 -7.48 2.89 10.42
C ARG A 18 -6.87 4.22 10.84
N GLU A 19 -7.07 5.28 10.06
CA GLU A 19 -6.42 6.58 10.25
C GLU A 19 -7.41 7.72 10.02
N LEU A 20 -7.09 8.87 10.61
CA LEU A 20 -7.77 10.14 10.40
C LEU A 20 -7.08 10.88 9.27
N LEU A 21 -7.84 11.25 8.23
CA LEU A 21 -7.40 12.17 7.20
C LEU A 21 -7.75 13.59 7.65
N ILE A 22 -6.72 14.41 7.85
CA ILE A 22 -6.82 15.73 8.48
C ILE A 22 -6.35 16.79 7.49
N THR A 23 -7.09 17.90 7.43
CA THR A 23 -6.62 19.13 6.77
C THR A 23 -6.42 20.21 7.82
N TYR A 24 -5.41 21.06 7.64
CA TYR A 24 -5.05 22.09 8.60
C TYR A 24 -4.44 23.29 7.88
N ASP A 25 -4.71 24.49 8.42
CA ASP A 25 -4.21 25.78 7.93
C ASP A 25 -4.29 25.93 6.39
N ASP A 26 -3.34 26.67 5.81
CA ASP A 26 -3.18 26.89 4.37
C ASP A 26 -2.44 25.74 3.66
N HIS A 27 -2.32 24.58 4.30
CA HIS A 27 -1.66 23.42 3.69
C HIS A 27 -2.66 22.66 2.82
N PHE A 28 -2.32 22.54 1.54
CA PHE A 28 -3.15 21.85 0.55
C PHE A 28 -3.09 20.33 0.69
N GLU A 29 -2.00 19.80 1.25
CA GLU A 29 -1.81 18.36 1.41
C GLU A 29 -2.38 17.89 2.76
N PRO A 30 -3.32 16.92 2.77
CA PRO A 30 -3.83 16.36 4.01
C PRO A 30 -2.76 15.50 4.70
N CYS A 31 -2.85 15.40 6.02
CA CYS A 31 -2.02 14.48 6.80
C CYS A 31 -2.85 13.32 7.35
N TYR A 32 -2.18 12.20 7.61
CA TYR A 32 -2.79 10.96 8.10
C TYR A 32 -2.27 10.70 9.51
N ARG A 33 -3.17 10.51 10.48
CA ARG A 33 -2.81 10.29 11.88
C ARG A 33 -3.60 9.15 12.49
N GLN A 34 -2.95 8.41 13.38
CA GLN A 34 -3.60 7.34 14.13
C GLN A 34 -4.45 7.92 15.27
N MET A 35 -5.51 7.21 15.64
CA MET A 35 -6.24 7.49 16.87
C MET A 35 -5.50 6.90 18.06
N PRO A 36 -5.44 7.59 19.21
CA PRO A 36 -4.94 6.99 20.43
C PRO A 36 -5.93 5.93 20.95
N ASP A 37 -5.48 5.09 21.88
CA ASP A 37 -6.26 3.96 22.38
C ASP A 37 -7.61 4.40 22.97
N GLU A 38 -7.69 5.60 23.58
CA GLU A 38 -8.93 6.14 24.15
C GLU A 38 -10.03 6.41 23.11
N GLN A 39 -9.67 6.62 21.84
CA GLN A 39 -10.61 6.92 20.74
C GLN A 39 -10.65 5.83 19.66
N LYS A 40 -9.92 4.72 19.86
CA LYS A 40 -9.75 3.68 18.85
C LYS A 40 -11.06 2.99 18.44
N ASP A 41 -11.98 2.87 19.38
CA ASP A 41 -13.29 2.23 19.18
C ASP A 41 -14.41 3.22 18.82
N ALA A 42 -14.10 4.52 18.69
CA ALA A 42 -15.07 5.53 18.27
C ALA A 42 -15.57 5.21 16.85
N ALA A 43 -16.87 5.38 16.60
CA ALA A 43 -17.44 5.11 15.28
C ALA A 43 -16.95 6.14 14.25
N ASP A 44 -16.72 5.72 13.00
CA ASP A 44 -16.18 6.59 11.95
C ASP A 44 -16.98 7.89 11.79
N LEU A 45 -18.31 7.78 11.75
CA LEU A 45 -19.23 8.91 11.61
C LEU A 45 -19.18 9.89 12.79
N GLN A 46 -18.74 9.45 13.96
CA GLN A 46 -18.56 10.33 15.12
C GLN A 46 -17.26 11.13 15.05
N MET A 47 -16.32 10.76 14.18
CA MET A 47 -15.03 11.45 14.07
C MET A 47 -15.04 12.45 12.91
N VAL A 48 -15.74 12.12 11.82
CA VAL A 48 -15.78 12.97 10.62
C VAL A 48 -16.37 14.35 10.95
N GLY A 49 -15.66 15.40 10.56
CA GLY A 49 -16.05 16.79 10.77
C GLY A 49 -15.64 17.36 12.13
N HIS A 50 -15.16 16.54 13.08
CA HIS A 50 -14.67 17.06 14.35
C HIS A 50 -13.37 17.87 14.17
N TYR A 51 -13.24 18.88 15.03
CA TYR A 51 -11.96 19.53 15.26
C TYR A 51 -11.02 18.54 15.97
N CYS A 52 -9.74 18.62 15.64
CA CYS A 52 -8.74 17.75 16.25
C CYS A 52 -7.45 18.51 16.54
N ILE A 53 -6.74 18.02 17.55
CA ILE A 53 -5.35 18.35 17.81
C ILE A 53 -4.48 17.14 17.47
N PHE A 54 -3.28 17.36 16.94
CA PHE A 54 -2.42 16.28 16.49
C PHE A 54 -0.92 16.58 16.61
N ASN A 55 -0.11 15.53 16.58
CA ASN A 55 1.35 15.57 16.44
C ASN A 55 1.74 14.79 15.19
N ASP A 56 3.00 14.38 15.04
CA ASP A 56 3.47 13.69 13.82
C ASP A 56 2.85 12.31 13.59
N THR A 57 2.28 11.69 14.63
CA THR A 57 1.85 10.28 14.59
C THR A 57 0.38 10.08 14.95
N HIS A 58 -0.14 10.86 15.89
CA HIS A 58 -1.49 10.68 16.45
C HIS A 58 -2.30 11.96 16.41
N ALA A 59 -3.62 11.79 16.38
CA ALA A 59 -4.59 12.87 16.45
C ALA A 59 -5.75 12.51 17.38
N VAL A 60 -6.25 13.52 18.10
CA VAL A 60 -7.36 13.39 19.05
C VAL A 60 -8.49 14.30 18.62
N ALA A 61 -9.68 13.75 18.46
CA ALA A 61 -10.90 14.53 18.25
C ALA A 61 -11.27 15.23 19.57
N VAL A 62 -11.47 16.55 19.52
CA VAL A 62 -11.73 17.38 20.71
C VAL A 62 -12.73 18.47 20.37
N GLU A 63 -13.46 18.95 21.38
CA GLU A 63 -14.20 20.20 21.24
C GLU A 63 -13.21 21.38 21.33
N PRO A 64 -13.25 22.37 20.41
CA PRO A 64 -12.24 23.43 20.34
C PRO A 64 -12.04 24.22 21.65
N GLY A 65 -13.07 24.30 22.49
CA GLY A 65 -13.04 25.01 23.78
C GLY A 65 -12.55 24.17 24.97
N GLU A 66 -12.26 22.89 24.77
CA GLU A 66 -11.93 21.95 25.86
C GLU A 66 -10.45 21.52 25.85
N VAL A 67 -9.62 22.09 24.96
CA VAL A 67 -8.20 21.74 24.84
C VAL A 67 -7.41 22.32 26.01
N THR A 68 -6.79 21.45 26.81
CA THR A 68 -5.92 21.85 27.93
C THR A 68 -4.50 22.18 27.46
N GLU A 69 -3.73 22.91 28.28
CA GLU A 69 -2.31 23.20 27.98
C GLU A 69 -1.48 21.91 27.85
N ASP A 70 -1.74 20.91 28.69
CA ASP A 70 -1.07 19.60 28.65
C ASP A 70 -1.37 18.86 27.33
N GLN A 71 -2.62 18.91 26.86
CA GLN A 71 -3.01 18.35 25.57
C GLN A 71 -2.33 19.09 24.42
N HIS A 72 -2.26 20.42 24.47
CA HIS A 72 -1.58 21.21 23.45
C HIS A 72 -0.07 20.94 23.40
N ALA A 73 0.56 20.69 24.56
CA ALA A 73 1.98 20.31 24.61
C ALA A 73 2.24 18.94 23.95
N LEU A 74 1.30 17.99 24.06
CA LEU A 74 1.40 16.67 23.42
C LEU A 74 0.99 16.67 21.94
N TYR A 75 0.09 17.59 21.57
CA TYR A 75 -0.52 17.72 20.25
C TYR A 75 -0.47 19.19 19.82
N PRO A 76 0.69 19.65 19.29
CA PRO A 76 0.95 21.06 19.05
C PRO A 76 0.21 21.62 17.85
N ALA A 77 -0.21 20.77 16.91
CA ALA A 77 -0.94 21.19 15.72
C ALA A 77 -2.45 20.95 15.89
N ASN A 78 -3.24 21.64 15.09
CA ASN A 78 -4.70 21.49 15.08
C ASN A 78 -5.24 21.51 13.65
N GLY A 79 -6.44 20.98 13.46
CA GLY A 79 -7.06 20.86 12.15
C GLY A 79 -8.45 20.27 12.21
N GLN A 80 -8.94 19.83 11.05
CA GLN A 80 -10.25 19.22 10.94
C GLN A 80 -10.16 17.83 10.31
N ILE A 81 -10.82 16.87 10.95
CA ILE A 81 -10.96 15.50 10.45
C ILE A 81 -11.92 15.54 9.26
N ARG A 82 -11.42 15.19 8.06
CA ARG A 82 -12.20 15.15 6.83
C ARG A 82 -12.81 13.78 6.57
N ALA A 83 -12.08 12.72 6.93
CA ALA A 83 -12.52 11.35 6.78
C ALA A 83 -11.83 10.46 7.83
N VAL A 84 -12.49 9.36 8.18
CA VAL A 84 -11.81 8.18 8.72
C VAL A 84 -11.59 7.23 7.55
N VAL A 85 -10.35 6.83 7.35
CA VAL A 85 -9.95 5.97 6.23
C VAL A 85 -9.38 4.67 6.75
N TYR A 86 -9.60 3.62 5.98
CA TYR A 86 -8.91 2.34 6.14
C TYR A 86 -7.84 2.26 5.05
N ALA A 87 -6.66 2.79 5.39
CA ALA A 87 -5.52 2.89 4.50
C ALA A 87 -4.85 1.52 4.33
N VAL A 88 -4.64 1.11 3.09
CA VAL A 88 -3.78 -0.02 2.74
C VAL A 88 -2.34 0.49 2.69
N ARG A 89 -1.48 -0.10 3.51
CA ARG A 89 -0.07 0.25 3.64
C ARG A 89 0.80 -0.97 3.34
N ALA A 90 2.05 -0.72 2.96
CA ALA A 90 3.04 -1.76 2.71
C ALA A 90 4.44 -1.29 3.08
N MET A 91 5.38 -2.22 3.13
CA MET A 91 6.80 -1.96 3.24
C MET A 91 7.48 -2.10 1.87
N GLU A 92 8.29 -1.11 1.50
CA GLU A 92 9.19 -1.17 0.36
C GLU A 92 10.57 -0.66 0.80
N ASN A 93 11.60 -1.48 0.63
CA ASN A 93 12.98 -1.14 1.04
C ASN A 93 13.10 -0.66 2.51
N GLY A 94 12.30 -1.23 3.41
CA GLY A 94 12.27 -0.86 4.83
C GLY A 94 11.53 0.44 5.14
N GLN A 95 10.90 1.07 4.14
CA GLN A 95 10.06 2.25 4.30
C GLN A 95 8.58 1.88 4.17
N GLU A 96 7.77 2.46 5.05
CA GLU A 96 6.33 2.32 4.98
C GLU A 96 5.76 3.23 3.87
N LEU A 97 4.92 2.65 3.03
CA LEU A 97 4.24 3.32 1.93
C LEU A 97 2.73 3.26 2.10
N HIS A 98 2.07 4.36 1.72
CA HIS A 98 0.63 4.42 1.57
C HIS A 98 0.25 4.00 0.15
N LEU A 99 -0.58 2.97 0.01
CA LEU A 99 -1.00 2.44 -1.30
C LEU A 99 -2.39 2.90 -1.72
N GLY A 100 -3.27 3.21 -0.77
CA GLY A 100 -4.57 3.78 -1.05
C GLY A 100 -5.55 3.73 0.12
N ASP A 101 -6.59 4.54 0.02
CA ASP A 101 -7.65 4.68 1.01
C ASP A 101 -8.92 3.91 0.64
N THR A 102 -9.63 3.44 1.66
CA THR A 102 -10.99 2.91 1.53
C THR A 102 -11.88 3.41 2.67
N GLU A 103 -13.19 3.43 2.42
CA GLU A 103 -14.20 3.98 3.32
C GLU A 103 -14.62 3.04 4.47
N THR A 104 -14.37 1.73 4.35
CA THR A 104 -14.69 0.74 5.40
C THR A 104 -13.62 -0.32 5.53
N LEU A 105 -13.55 -0.95 6.71
CA LEU A 105 -12.65 -2.06 6.99
C LEU A 105 -12.88 -3.23 6.03
N GLU A 106 -14.13 -3.58 5.76
CA GLU A 106 -14.49 -4.71 4.90
C GLU A 106 -14.00 -4.48 3.47
N ARG A 107 -14.09 -3.24 2.98
CA ARG A 107 -13.59 -2.89 1.66
C ARG A 107 -12.07 -2.93 1.62
N ALA A 108 -11.40 -2.42 2.66
CA ALA A 108 -9.95 -2.51 2.82
C ALA A 108 -9.48 -3.97 2.81
N GLN A 109 -10.14 -4.83 3.58
CA GLN A 109 -9.85 -6.27 3.63
C GLN A 109 -10.05 -6.94 2.27
N GLY A 110 -11.14 -6.63 1.58
CA GLY A 110 -11.38 -7.12 0.23
C GLY A 110 -10.31 -6.63 -0.77
N LEU A 111 -9.86 -5.38 -0.66
CA LEU A 111 -8.78 -4.83 -1.48
C LEU A 111 -7.45 -5.52 -1.16
N LEU A 112 -7.09 -5.63 0.12
CA LEU A 112 -5.88 -6.30 0.60
C LEU A 112 -5.81 -7.74 0.07
N LYS A 113 -6.91 -8.50 0.17
CA LYS A 113 -6.99 -9.88 -0.32
C LYS A 113 -6.75 -9.99 -1.83
N ARG A 114 -7.22 -9.01 -2.60
CA ARG A 114 -6.99 -8.93 -4.06
C ARG A 114 -5.55 -8.56 -4.39
N ILE A 115 -4.94 -7.64 -3.64
CA ILE A 115 -3.53 -7.21 -3.80
C ILE A 115 -2.55 -8.31 -3.34
N GLN A 116 -2.91 -9.07 -2.31
CA GLN A 116 -2.12 -10.23 -1.85
C GLN A 116 -2.29 -11.44 -2.77
N PHE A 117 -3.19 -11.35 -3.76
CA PHE A 117 -3.46 -12.40 -4.73
C PHE A 117 -3.91 -13.73 -4.11
N GLU A 118 -4.52 -13.71 -2.92
CA GLU A 118 -5.03 -14.93 -2.26
C GLU A 118 -6.24 -15.55 -2.99
N THR A 119 -6.92 -14.78 -3.85
CA THR A 119 -8.19 -15.19 -4.50
C THR A 119 -8.06 -15.68 -5.94
N GLY A 120 -6.88 -15.70 -6.54
CA GLY A 120 -6.73 -15.99 -7.98
C GLY A 120 -5.57 -16.92 -8.30
N PHE A 121 -5.88 -18.04 -8.96
CA PHE A 121 -4.90 -18.78 -9.74
C PHE A 121 -4.52 -17.92 -10.95
N TYR A 122 -3.45 -17.13 -10.83
CA TYR A 122 -2.75 -16.59 -12.00
C TYR A 122 -1.26 -16.89 -11.93
N SER A 123 -0.75 -17.29 -13.09
CA SER A 123 0.64 -17.68 -13.31
C SER A 123 1.53 -16.45 -13.19
N ARG A 124 2.63 -16.56 -12.42
CA ARG A 124 3.78 -15.66 -12.50
C ARG A 124 4.57 -15.93 -13.80
N SER A 125 3.87 -16.10 -14.92
CA SER A 125 4.50 -16.21 -16.22
C SER A 125 4.94 -14.80 -16.60
N PHE A 126 6.23 -14.54 -16.51
CA PHE A 126 6.82 -13.39 -17.17
C PHE A 126 6.85 -13.68 -18.66
N GLU A 127 6.30 -12.79 -19.48
CA GLU A 127 6.51 -12.85 -20.92
C GLU A 127 7.90 -12.27 -21.21
N ILE A 128 8.82 -13.13 -21.63
CA ILE A 128 10.14 -12.74 -22.10
C ILE A 128 10.12 -12.91 -23.62
N THR A 129 10.31 -11.81 -24.34
CA THR A 129 10.48 -11.84 -25.80
C THR A 129 11.97 -11.78 -26.16
N SER A 130 12.32 -12.08 -27.41
CA SER A 130 13.70 -11.98 -27.92
C SER A 130 14.34 -10.59 -27.77
N ALA A 131 13.55 -9.54 -27.47
CA ALA A 131 14.07 -8.21 -27.16
C ALA A 131 14.65 -8.08 -25.74
N HIS A 132 14.42 -9.05 -24.86
CA HIS A 132 14.74 -8.95 -23.42
C HIS A 132 16.03 -9.68 -23.03
N LEU A 133 16.54 -10.56 -23.90
CA LEU A 133 17.73 -11.35 -23.65
C LEU A 133 18.72 -11.23 -24.82
N PRO A 134 20.03 -11.30 -24.56
CA PRO A 134 21.03 -11.53 -25.60
C PRO A 134 20.73 -12.80 -26.41
N ASP A 135 21.12 -12.81 -27.69
CA ASP A 135 20.86 -13.94 -28.60
C ASP A 135 21.41 -15.28 -28.06
N ASP A 136 22.58 -15.26 -27.42
CA ASP A 136 23.22 -16.44 -26.84
C ASP A 136 22.48 -17.00 -25.62
N GLU A 137 21.96 -16.13 -24.76
CA GLU A 137 21.11 -16.51 -23.62
C GLU A 137 19.73 -17.02 -24.10
N TRP A 138 19.23 -16.46 -25.21
CA TRP A 138 17.99 -16.93 -25.84
C TRP A 138 18.15 -18.32 -26.45
N ASP A 139 19.26 -18.58 -27.14
CA ASP A 139 19.60 -19.90 -27.68
C ASP A 139 19.73 -20.95 -26.57
N GLU A 140 20.36 -20.58 -25.43
CA GLU A 140 20.46 -21.46 -24.26
C GLU A 140 19.09 -21.80 -23.66
N LEU A 141 18.18 -20.83 -23.55
CA LEU A 141 16.81 -21.09 -23.08
C LEU A 141 16.02 -21.99 -24.04
N GLN A 142 16.20 -21.83 -25.36
CA GLN A 142 15.58 -22.71 -26.34
C GLN A 142 16.09 -24.15 -26.24
N ASP A 143 17.40 -24.33 -26.07
CA ASP A 143 18.01 -25.64 -25.85
C ASP A 143 17.50 -26.30 -24.57
N LEU A 144 17.42 -25.53 -23.49
CA LEU A 144 16.96 -26.00 -22.19
C LEU A 144 15.49 -26.45 -22.21
N VAL A 145 14.61 -25.79 -22.97
CA VAL A 145 13.22 -26.23 -23.16
C VAL A 145 13.11 -27.53 -23.93
N GLN A 146 13.98 -27.74 -24.91
CA GLN A 146 13.95 -28.94 -25.74
C GLN A 146 14.50 -30.17 -25.00
N HIS A 147 15.45 -29.97 -24.08
CA HIS A 147 16.25 -31.07 -23.52
C HIS A 147 16.11 -31.27 -22.01
N ALA A 148 15.66 -30.28 -21.24
CA ALA A 148 15.51 -30.41 -19.79
C ALA A 148 14.16 -31.02 -19.40
N ASP A 149 14.12 -31.67 -18.23
CA ASP A 149 12.87 -32.00 -17.56
C ASP A 149 12.23 -30.72 -17.02
N THR A 150 11.40 -30.09 -17.84
CA THR A 150 10.77 -28.78 -17.56
C THR A 150 9.71 -28.84 -16.46
N HIS A 151 9.36 -30.03 -15.94
CA HIS A 151 8.44 -30.17 -14.81
C HIS A 151 8.94 -29.46 -13.53
N LEU A 152 10.26 -29.25 -13.40
CA LEU A 152 10.86 -28.53 -12.28
C LEU A 152 11.02 -27.02 -12.52
N LEU A 153 10.90 -26.54 -13.76
CA LEU A 153 11.28 -25.19 -14.16
C LEU A 153 10.11 -24.24 -14.41
N LEU A 154 8.86 -24.74 -14.44
CA LEU A 154 7.66 -23.94 -14.74
C LEU A 154 7.87 -23.01 -15.96
N PHE A 155 8.55 -23.50 -16.98
CA PHE A 155 8.95 -22.75 -18.17
C PHE A 155 8.42 -23.43 -19.43
N GLU A 156 7.75 -22.66 -20.30
CA GLU A 156 7.15 -23.14 -21.56
C GLU A 156 7.42 -22.10 -22.66
N CYS A 157 8.00 -22.52 -23.78
CA CYS A 157 8.16 -21.70 -24.98
C CYS A 157 7.02 -21.99 -25.95
N PHE A 158 6.42 -20.95 -26.52
CA PHE A 158 5.46 -21.05 -27.60
C PHE A 158 5.81 -20.09 -28.72
N THR A 159 5.45 -20.46 -29.96
CA THR A 159 5.62 -19.61 -31.13
C THR A 159 4.29 -18.94 -31.44
N LEU A 160 4.28 -17.62 -31.58
CA LEU A 160 3.11 -16.91 -32.09
C LEU A 160 2.97 -17.19 -33.59
N PRO A 161 1.75 -17.42 -34.12
CA PRO A 161 1.54 -17.53 -35.56
C PRO A 161 2.01 -16.26 -36.27
N ASP A 162 2.60 -16.43 -37.47
CA ASP A 162 3.29 -15.41 -38.27
C ASP A 162 2.90 -13.95 -37.98
N SER A 163 3.85 -13.21 -37.40
CA SER A 163 3.86 -11.74 -37.32
C SER A 163 4.55 -11.14 -38.55
#